data_AF-A0A062TVG7-F1
#
_entry.id   AF-A0A062TVG7-F1
#
_cell.length_a   1.000
_cell.length_b   1.000
_cell.length_c   1.000
_cell.angle_alpha   90.00
_cell.angle_beta   90.00
_cell.angle_gamma   90.00
#
_symmetry.space_group_name_H-M   'P 1'
#
loop_
_entity.id
_entity.type
_entity.pdbx_description
1 polymer ?
#
loop_
_entity_poly.entity_id
_entity_poly.type
_entity_poly.pdbx_seq_one_letter_code
_entity_poly.pdbx_strand_id
1 'polypeptide(L)'
;MGKPRVNIRISTKLYAQLCEAADRPGATKTAIVEDALRAWFDPEARSVLEERLLARVDAFDRRQAEIERDVAYTYETLAHYIYYWLTRTEPIPEGERDIAHALGQKRFDHFIGQVARKIGGRDTRDIDR
;
A
#
# COMPACT_ATOMS: atom_id res chain seq x y z
N MET A 1 27.47 1.25 40.17
CA MET A 1 27.71 -0.20 40.37
C MET A 1 28.57 -0.71 39.23
N GLY A 2 29.60 -1.53 39.50
CA GLY A 2 30.45 -2.10 38.44
C GLY A 2 29.67 -3.09 37.58
N LYS A 3 29.94 -3.11 36.27
CA LYS A 3 29.33 -4.09 35.35
C LYS A 3 29.96 -5.47 35.59
N PRO A 4 29.20 -6.52 35.98
CA PRO A 4 29.75 -7.85 36.18
C PRO A 4 30.26 -8.43 34.84
N ARG A 5 31.42 -9.10 34.87
CA ARG A 5 31.99 -9.72 33.68
C ARG A 5 31.36 -11.10 33.45
N VAL A 6 30.71 -11.27 32.31
CA VAL A 6 30.10 -12.55 31.90
C VAL A 6 30.89 -13.12 30.72
N ASN A 7 31.35 -14.38 30.82
CA ASN A 7 31.98 -15.10 29.72
C ASN A 7 30.97 -16.06 29.09
N ILE A 8 30.62 -15.82 27.82
CA ILE A 8 29.62 -16.60 27.09
C ILE A 8 30.24 -17.12 25.80
N ARG A 9 29.99 -18.38 25.47
CA ARG A 9 30.31 -18.94 24.15
C ARG A 9 29.12 -18.76 23.23
N ILE A 10 29.35 -18.17 22.07
CA ILE A 10 28.36 -18.01 21.00
C ILE A 10 28.89 -18.68 19.73
N SER A 11 27.98 -19.00 18.80
CA SER A 11 28.37 -19.62 17.53
C SER A 11 29.24 -18.67 16.70
N THR A 12 30.13 -19.23 15.87
CA THR A 12 31.01 -18.45 14.99
C THR A 12 30.23 -17.49 14.08
N LYS A 13 29.06 -17.93 13.59
CA LYS A 13 28.15 -17.11 12.78
C LYS A 13 27.66 -15.89 13.55
N LEU A 14 27.20 -16.08 14.79
CA LEU A 14 26.68 -14.99 15.62
C LEU A 14 27.79 -14.02 16.04
N TYR A 15 28.99 -14.53 16.29
CA TYR A 15 30.16 -13.70 16.55
C TYR A 15 30.51 -12.80 15.35
N ALA A 16 30.47 -13.33 14.13
CA ALA A 16 30.72 -12.56 12.91
C ALA A 16 29.69 -11.43 12.74
N GLN A 17 28.39 -11.72 12.92
CA GLN A 17 27.31 -10.72 12.88
C GLN A 17 27.49 -9.62 13.94
N LEU A 18 27.94 -9.99 15.15
CA LEU A 18 28.23 -9.02 16.20
C LEU A 18 29.44 -8.12 15.86
N CYS A 19 30.47 -8.66 15.20
CA CYS A 19 31.58 -7.85 14.70
C CYS A 19 31.08 -6.82 13.68
N GLU A 20 30.36 -7.27 12.66
CA GLU A 20 29.83 -6.42 11.59
C GLU A 20 28.92 -5.32 12.15
N ALA A 21 28.05 -5.64 13.11
CA ALA A 21 27.19 -4.66 13.76
C ALA A 21 27.97 -3.63 14.60
N ALA A 22 29.11 -4.01 15.15
CA ALA A 22 29.98 -3.14 15.96
C ALA A 22 30.94 -2.29 15.12
N ASP A 23 31.07 -2.55 13.81
CA ASP A 23 31.89 -1.72 12.91
C ASP A 23 31.26 -0.36 12.62
N ARG A 24 29.99 -0.15 13.02
CA ARG A 24 29.30 1.15 12.90
C ARG A 24 29.83 2.15 13.95
N PRO A 25 30.03 3.43 13.57
CA PRO A 25 30.47 4.47 14.50
C PRO A 25 29.55 4.57 15.72
N GLY A 26 30.12 4.49 16.93
CA GLY A 26 29.39 4.63 18.19
C GLY A 26 28.75 3.35 18.75
N ALA A 27 28.87 2.20 18.07
CA ALA A 27 28.38 0.92 18.57
C ALA A 27 29.54 0.06 19.12
N THR A 28 29.40 -0.46 20.35
CA THR A 28 30.34 -1.44 20.91
C THR A 28 29.68 -2.81 21.03
N LYS A 29 30.47 -3.89 20.95
CA LYS A 29 29.96 -5.25 21.14
C LYS A 29 29.21 -5.39 22.47
N THR A 30 29.72 -4.77 23.53
CA THR A 30 29.08 -4.76 24.85
C THR A 30 27.74 -4.01 24.82
N ALA A 31 27.67 -2.83 24.17
CA ALA A 31 26.42 -2.08 24.04
C ALA A 31 25.36 -2.88 23.27
N ILE A 32 25.74 -3.49 22.13
CA ILE A 32 24.84 -4.31 21.32
C ILE A 32 24.30 -5.49 22.12
N VAL A 33 25.17 -6.19 22.87
CA VAL A 33 24.75 -7.33 23.71
C VAL A 33 23.87 -6.88 24.88
N GLU A 34 24.18 -5.75 25.53
CA GLU A 34 23.34 -5.20 26.60
C GLU A 34 21.96 -4.80 26.07
N ASP A 35 21.88 -4.18 24.90
CA ASP A 35 20.62 -3.79 24.27
C ASP A 35 19.80 -5.02 23.85
N ALA A 36 20.45 -6.02 23.25
CA ALA A 36 19.79 -7.28 22.89
C ALA A 36 19.24 -8.02 24.12
N LEU A 37 20.00 -8.05 25.22
CA LEU A 37 19.53 -8.65 26.48
C LEU A 37 18.40 -7.83 27.11
N ARG A 38 18.47 -6.50 27.08
CA ARG A 38 17.39 -5.64 27.58
C ARG A 38 16.11 -5.87 26.80
N ALA A 39 16.19 -5.92 25.47
CA ALA A 39 15.05 -6.24 24.60
C ALA A 39 14.52 -7.66 24.82
N TRP A 40 15.39 -8.63 25.10
CA TRP A 40 14.98 -10.01 25.42
C TRP A 40 14.22 -10.11 26.74
N PHE A 41 14.62 -9.35 27.76
CA PHE A 41 13.97 -9.32 29.07
C PHE A 41 12.82 -8.32 29.17
N ASP A 42 12.50 -7.58 28.11
CA ASP A 42 11.39 -6.63 28.03
C ASP A 42 10.24 -7.21 27.18
N PRO A 43 9.36 -8.04 27.76
CA PRO A 43 8.20 -8.58 27.05
C PRO A 43 7.21 -7.50 26.63
N GLU A 44 7.19 -6.35 27.30
CA GLU A 44 6.27 -5.25 27.04
C GLU A 44 6.67 -4.48 25.77
N ALA A 45 7.97 -4.24 25.56
CA ALA A 45 8.48 -3.65 24.31
C ALA A 45 8.15 -4.49 23.06
N ARG A 46 8.12 -5.83 23.19
CA ARG A 46 7.74 -6.72 22.09
C ARG A 46 6.23 -6.65 21.82
N SER A 47 5.41 -6.64 22.87
CA SER A 47 3.94 -6.49 22.77
C SER A 47 3.54 -5.19 22.08
N VAL A 48 4.15 -4.06 22.47
CA VAL A 48 3.81 -2.74 21.92
C VAL A 48 4.06 -2.66 20.41
N LEU A 49 5.13 -3.28 19.90
CA LEU A 49 5.40 -3.31 18.47
C LEU A 49 4.36 -4.16 17.72
N GLU A 50 4.06 -5.35 18.24
CA GLU A 50 3.07 -6.26 17.66
C GLU A 50 1.66 -5.64 17.67
N GLU A 51 1.25 -4.99 18.75
CA GLU A 51 -0.02 -4.26 18.86
C GLU A 51 -0.13 -3.12 17.85
N ARG A 52 0.93 -2.32 17.68
CA ARG A 52 0.96 -1.23 16.69
C ARG A 52 0.86 -1.76 15.26
N LEU A 53 1.49 -2.91 14.99
CA LEU A 53 1.40 -3.57 13.69
C LEU A 53 -0.02 -4.08 13.43
N LEU A 54 -0.62 -4.77 14.39
CA LEU A 54 -2.01 -5.24 14.31
C LEU A 54 -2.98 -4.09 14.08
N ALA A 55 -2.87 -3.00 14.85
CA ALA A 55 -3.71 -1.82 14.67
C ALA A 55 -3.58 -1.19 13.28
N ARG A 56 -2.38 -1.25 12.68
CA ARG A 56 -2.15 -0.78 11.31
C ARG A 56 -2.77 -1.71 10.27
N VAL A 57 -2.72 -3.02 10.49
CA VAL A 57 -3.40 -4.02 9.64
C VAL A 57 -4.91 -3.82 9.71
N ASP A 58 -5.48 -3.68 10.90
CA ASP A 58 -6.92 -3.41 11.06
C ASP A 58 -7.36 -2.12 10.35
N ALA A 59 -6.51 -1.09 10.40
CA ALA A 59 -6.77 0.15 9.68
C ALA A 59 -6.70 -0.03 8.16
N PHE A 60 -5.82 -0.91 7.67
CA PHE A 60 -5.75 -1.27 6.26
C PHE A 60 -7.00 -2.05 5.83
N ASP A 61 -7.42 -3.05 6.61
CA ASP A 61 -8.62 -3.85 6.32
C ASP A 61 -9.89 -2.99 6.29
N ARG A 62 -10.02 -2.02 7.20
CA ARG A 62 -11.13 -1.06 7.16
C ARG A 62 -11.13 -0.22 5.87
N ARG A 63 -9.97 0.30 5.46
CA ARG A 63 -9.85 1.06 4.20
C ARG A 63 -10.14 0.18 2.98
N GLN A 64 -9.72 -1.07 3.01
CA GLN A 64 -10.01 -2.03 1.95
C GLN A 64 -11.51 -2.29 1.83
N ALA A 65 -12.21 -2.48 2.96
CA ALA A 65 -13.66 -2.65 2.97
C ALA A 65 -14.41 -1.39 2.47
N GLU A 66 -13.90 -0.19 2.79
CA GLU A 66 -14.45 1.07 2.25
C GLU A 66 -14.30 1.15 0.72
N ILE A 67 -13.11 0.80 0.20
CA ILE A 67 -12.86 0.75 -1.25
C ILE A 67 -13.78 -0.27 -1.94
N GLU A 68 -13.94 -1.46 -1.36
CA GLU A 68 -14.84 -2.49 -1.90
C GLU A 68 -16.28 -2.00 -1.98
N ARG A 69 -16.76 -1.30 -0.94
CA ARG A 69 -18.09 -0.68 -0.94
C ARG A 69 -18.22 0.40 -2.01
N ASP A 70 -17.24 1.28 -2.16
CA ASP A 70 -17.27 2.35 -3.15
C ASP A 70 -17.23 1.79 -4.59
N VAL A 71 -16.50 0.70 -4.81
CA VAL A 71 -16.51 -0.05 -6.07
C VAL A 71 -17.89 -0.67 -6.34
N ALA A 72 -18.51 -1.27 -5.33
CA ALA A 72 -19.86 -1.84 -5.47
C ALA A 72 -20.89 -0.76 -5.85
N TYR A 73 -20.88 0.40 -5.18
CA TYR A 73 -21.76 1.52 -5.53
C TYR A 73 -21.50 2.07 -6.94
N THR A 74 -20.23 2.15 -7.34
CA THR A 74 -19.87 2.58 -8.70
C THR A 74 -20.40 1.59 -9.73
N TYR A 75 -20.28 0.28 -9.46
CA TYR A 75 -20.81 -0.77 -10.31
C TYR A 75 -22.35 -0.69 -10.43
N GLU A 76 -23.06 -0.57 -9.31
CA GLU A 76 -24.53 -0.44 -9.31
C GLU A 76 -24.99 0.79 -10.10
N THR A 77 -24.32 1.93 -9.89
CA THR A 77 -24.61 3.17 -10.60
C THR A 77 -24.38 3.02 -12.10
N LEU A 78 -23.27 2.38 -12.51
CA LEU A 78 -22.97 2.14 -13.92
C LEU A 78 -23.97 1.18 -14.55
N ALA A 79 -24.34 0.09 -13.85
CA ALA A 79 -25.34 -0.86 -14.31
C ALA A 79 -26.69 -0.14 -14.53
N HIS A 80 -27.10 0.70 -13.58
CA HIS A 80 -28.33 1.48 -13.70
C HIS A 80 -28.27 2.48 -14.85
N TYR A 81 -27.14 3.16 -15.05
CA TYR A 81 -26.94 4.06 -16.18
C TYR A 81 -27.02 3.31 -17.52
N ILE A 82 -26.37 2.16 -17.66
CA ILE A 82 -26.42 1.34 -18.87
C ILE A 82 -27.85 0.87 -19.15
N TYR A 83 -28.57 0.40 -18.12
CA TYR A 83 -29.97 0.00 -18.27
C TYR A 83 -30.84 1.17 -18.71
N TYR A 84 -30.72 2.33 -18.07
CA TYR A 84 -31.43 3.54 -18.46
C TYR A 84 -31.10 3.95 -19.90
N TRP A 85 -29.83 3.88 -20.29
CA TRP A 85 -29.38 4.20 -21.64
C TRP A 85 -29.99 3.26 -22.68
N LEU A 86 -29.96 1.95 -22.45
CA LEU A 86 -30.56 0.94 -23.35
C LEU A 86 -32.08 1.06 -23.46
N THR A 87 -32.75 1.50 -22.40
CA THR A 87 -34.21 1.67 -22.40
C THR A 87 -34.69 2.97 -23.04
N ARG A 88 -33.87 4.03 -23.03
CA ARG A 88 -34.25 5.35 -23.55
C ARG A 88 -33.65 5.69 -24.92
N THR A 89 -32.57 5.04 -25.32
CA THR A 89 -31.89 5.36 -26.58
C THR A 89 -32.55 4.62 -27.73
N GLU A 90 -32.98 5.36 -28.75
CA GLU A 90 -33.50 4.75 -29.98
C GLU A 90 -32.41 3.93 -30.69
N PRO A 91 -32.73 2.72 -31.18
CA PRO A 91 -31.76 1.90 -31.88
C PRO A 91 -31.32 2.57 -33.18
N ILE A 92 -30.04 2.47 -33.49
CA ILE A 92 -29.44 3.08 -34.67
C ILE A 92 -29.93 2.35 -35.93
N PRO A 93 -30.39 3.07 -36.97
CA PRO A 93 -30.78 2.46 -38.24
C PRO A 93 -29.68 1.59 -38.84
N GLU A 94 -30.07 0.48 -39.48
CA GLU A 94 -29.13 -0.55 -39.92
C GLU A 94 -28.00 -0.02 -40.83
N GLY A 95 -28.34 0.88 -41.75
CA GLY A 95 -27.41 1.48 -42.71
C GLY A 95 -26.46 2.53 -42.12
N GLU A 96 -26.69 2.97 -40.90
CA GLU A 96 -25.88 3.99 -40.22
C GLU A 96 -25.00 3.41 -39.11
N ARG A 97 -25.15 2.11 -38.79
CA ARG A 97 -24.45 1.45 -37.68
C ARG A 97 -22.94 1.62 -37.77
N ASP A 98 -22.33 1.32 -38.92
CA ASP A 98 -20.87 1.36 -39.07
C ASP A 98 -20.32 2.78 -38.87
N ILE A 99 -21.02 3.79 -39.40
CA ILE A 99 -20.67 5.20 -39.26
C ILE A 99 -20.80 5.63 -37.80
N ALA A 100 -21.90 5.25 -37.14
CA ALA A 100 -22.14 5.58 -35.74
C ALA A 100 -21.14 4.89 -34.80
N HIS A 101 -20.80 3.63 -35.06
CA HIS A 101 -19.76 2.90 -34.33
C HIS A 101 -18.40 3.58 -34.47
N ALA A 102 -17.98 3.91 -35.69
CA ALA A 102 -16.71 4.60 -35.94
C ALA A 102 -16.65 5.98 -35.26
N LEU A 103 -17.75 6.73 -35.26
CA LEU A 103 -17.85 8.01 -34.55
C LEU A 103 -17.79 7.83 -33.03
N GLY A 104 -18.49 6.82 -32.50
CA GLY A 104 -18.48 6.46 -31.09
C GLY A 104 -17.08 6.12 -30.60
N GLN A 105 -16.35 5.29 -31.35
CA GLN A 105 -14.96 4.93 -31.05
C GLN A 105 -14.05 6.17 -31.00
N LYS A 106 -14.11 7.05 -32.01
CA LYS A 106 -13.32 8.31 -32.02
C LYS A 106 -13.60 9.19 -30.80
N ARG A 107 -14.88 9.31 -30.40
CA ARG A 107 -15.27 10.10 -29.22
C ARG A 107 -14.76 9.47 -27.93
N PHE A 108 -14.85 8.14 -27.83
CA PHE A 108 -14.35 7.40 -26.68
C PHE A 108 -12.84 7.54 -26.53
N ASP A 109 -12.07 7.36 -27.60
CA ASP A 109 -10.61 7.50 -27.59
C ASP A 109 -10.19 8.91 -27.15
N HIS A 110 -10.89 9.94 -27.65
CA HIS A 110 -10.67 11.33 -27.22
C HIS A 110 -10.93 11.51 -25.72
N PHE A 111 -12.05 10.98 -25.22
CA PHE A 111 -12.41 11.03 -23.81
C PHE A 111 -11.37 10.31 -22.93
N ILE A 112 -10.96 9.10 -23.28
CA ILE A 112 -9.92 8.36 -22.56
C ILE A 112 -8.61 9.15 -22.54
N GLY A 113 -8.23 9.79 -23.65
CA GLY A 113 -7.09 10.69 -23.69
C GLY A 113 -7.21 11.87 -22.70
N GLN A 114 -8.39 12.45 -22.53
CA GLN A 114 -8.63 13.49 -21.52
C GLN A 114 -8.53 12.96 -20.09
N VAL A 115 -9.10 11.78 -19.82
CA VAL A 115 -9.05 11.12 -18.51
C VAL A 115 -7.61 10.78 -18.12
N ALA A 116 -6.85 10.16 -19.03
CA ALA A 116 -5.45 9.80 -18.81
C ALA A 116 -4.61 11.03 -18.47
N ARG A 117 -4.79 12.15 -19.19
CA ARG A 117 -4.12 13.42 -18.87
C ARG A 117 -4.50 13.95 -17.48
N LYS A 118 -5.77 13.84 -17.09
CA LYS A 118 -6.24 14.31 -15.78
C LYS A 118 -5.68 13.46 -14.63
N ILE A 119 -5.52 12.15 -14.84
CA ILE A 119 -4.94 11.23 -13.85
C ILE A 119 -3.43 11.46 -13.75
N GLY A 120 -2.71 11.43 -14.87
CA GLY A 120 -1.26 11.65 -14.88
C GLY A 120 -0.85 13.05 -14.39
N GLY A 121 -1.69 14.06 -14.63
CA GLY A 121 -1.50 15.41 -14.08
C GLY A 121 -1.98 15.60 -12.64
N ARG A 122 -2.53 14.57 -11.99
CA ARG A 122 -2.87 14.58 -10.54
C ARG A 122 -1.67 14.07 -9.73
N ASP A 123 -0.97 13.04 -10.23
CA ASP A 123 0.28 12.55 -9.65
C ASP A 123 1.35 13.66 -9.54
N THR A 124 1.41 14.60 -10.49
CA THR A 124 2.41 15.69 -10.43
C THR A 124 2.05 16.82 -9.47
N ARG A 125 0.78 16.95 -9.04
CA ARG A 125 0.29 18.06 -8.20
C ARG A 125 0.17 17.71 -6.71
N ASP A 126 0.09 16.42 -6.37
CA ASP A 126 0.06 15.96 -4.97
C ASP A 126 1.48 15.70 -4.40
N ILE A 127 2.55 15.78 -5.20
CA ILE A 127 3.95 15.62 -4.73
C ILE A 127 4.54 16.94 -4.18
N ASP A 128 3.98 18.09 -4.56
CA ASP A 128 4.45 19.43 -4.19
C ASP A 128 3.64 20.08 -3.04
N ARG A 129 2.98 19.29 -2.18
CA ARG A 129 2.16 19.82 -1.07
C ARG A 129 2.39 19.14 0.27
#